data_AF-A0A093Z1G3-F1
#
_entry.id   AF-A0A093Z1G3-F1
#
_cell.length_a   1.000
_cell.length_b   1.000
_cell.length_c   1.000
_cell.angle_alpha   90.00
_cell.angle_beta   90.00
_cell.angle_gamma   90.00
#
_symmetry.space_group_name_H-M   'P 1'
#
loop_
_entity.id
_entity.type
_entity.pdbx_description
1 polymer ?
#
loop_
_entity_poly.entity_id
_entity_poly.type
_entity_poly.pdbx_seq_one_letter_code
_entity_poly.pdbx_strand_id
1 'polypeptide(L)'
;MADPAHPRPKAGDKRDPSPKSRRRNSIIKDITSGTQVGGSPDPFSSPLPNDAPRNRPAAAMDWTQPLPIIKALAPKVPMIGKTAFMHSLGLSETAKYWDLRTAVTVNVIRSFVFTPEPTSVGKSQHISLRDPGVKGKVWIANVTLPITPDDDDVRQATFGAIDHLAGSPQGDLYTAPELTEITAEWTGYRAGASSSSPPPDISDADKYAAMMKEVVSPTTVLYLHGGAYYLMDPATHRP
;
A
#
# COMPACT_ATOMS: atom_id res chain seq x y z
N MET A 1 24.56 5.87 56.01
CA MET A 1 24.26 7.24 55.53
C MET A 1 22.89 7.17 54.86
N ALA A 2 21.90 7.82 55.45
CA ALA A 2 20.49 7.67 55.11
C ALA A 2 20.06 8.67 54.02
N ASP A 3 19.19 8.19 53.14
CA ASP A 3 18.52 8.86 52.03
C ASP A 3 17.36 9.77 52.53
N PRO A 4 17.22 11.03 52.07
CA PRO A 4 16.14 11.90 52.53
C PRO A 4 14.81 11.61 51.80
N ALA A 5 13.83 11.18 52.59
CA ALA A 5 12.46 10.92 52.19
C ALA A 5 11.78 12.12 51.48
N HIS A 6 11.22 11.89 50.29
CA HIS A 6 10.24 12.76 49.66
C HIS A 6 8.85 12.59 50.32
N PRO A 7 8.16 13.67 50.72
CA PRO A 7 6.81 13.57 51.26
C PRO A 7 5.78 13.30 50.15
N ARG A 8 4.94 12.29 50.38
CA ARG A 8 3.82 11.90 49.52
C ARG A 8 2.65 12.91 49.67
N PRO A 9 2.05 13.44 48.59
CA PRO A 9 0.95 14.40 48.71
C PRO A 9 -0.33 13.72 49.22
N LYS A 10 -1.05 14.42 50.12
CA LYS A 10 -2.30 13.97 50.74
C LYS A 10 -3.45 13.95 49.73
N ALA A 11 -4.30 12.93 49.86
CA ALA A 11 -5.55 12.80 49.12
C ALA A 11 -6.54 13.90 49.52
N GLY A 12 -6.94 14.71 48.56
CA GLY A 12 -7.96 15.75 48.76
C GLY A 12 -7.85 16.87 47.75
N ASP A 13 -8.06 16.57 46.47
CA ASP A 13 -8.49 17.61 45.53
C ASP A 13 -9.52 17.05 44.55
N LYS A 14 -10.62 17.78 44.40
CA LYS A 14 -11.79 17.36 43.64
C LYS A 14 -11.48 17.47 42.15
N ARG A 15 -11.61 16.35 41.43
CA ARG A 15 -11.56 16.34 39.96
C ARG A 15 -12.79 17.03 39.39
N ASP A 16 -12.57 18.09 38.62
CA ASP A 16 -13.58 18.66 37.75
C ASP A 16 -14.05 17.63 36.71
N PRO A 17 -15.35 17.62 36.34
CA PRO A 17 -15.85 16.66 35.37
C PRO A 17 -15.34 17.00 33.97
N SER A 18 -14.69 16.00 33.36
CA SER A 18 -14.26 15.99 31.96
C SER A 18 -15.43 16.35 31.02
N PRO A 19 -15.24 17.25 30.03
CA PRO A 19 -16.30 17.59 29.08
C PRO A 19 -16.58 16.39 28.16
N LYS A 20 -17.85 15.95 28.17
CA LYS A 20 -18.37 14.82 27.38
C LYS A 20 -18.00 14.98 25.90
N SER A 21 -17.45 13.91 25.33
CA SER A 21 -16.98 13.83 23.94
C SER A 21 -18.11 14.10 22.93
N ARG A 22 -18.10 15.29 22.34
CA ARG A 22 -18.94 15.65 21.18
C ARG A 22 -18.23 15.38 19.83
N ARG A 23 -16.94 14.99 19.86
CA ARG A 23 -16.03 14.90 18.69
C ARG A 23 -16.13 13.61 17.85
N ARG A 24 -16.71 12.50 18.36
CA ARG A 24 -16.77 11.26 17.55
C ARG A 24 -17.72 11.34 16.35
N ASN A 25 -18.72 12.22 16.40
CA ASN A 25 -19.75 12.30 15.36
C ASN A 25 -19.40 13.29 14.24
N SER A 26 -18.32 14.09 14.35
CA SER A 26 -17.90 15.02 13.28
C SER A 26 -17.02 14.32 12.25
N ILE A 27 -16.04 13.53 12.70
CA ILE A 27 -15.09 12.83 11.81
C ILE A 27 -15.81 11.91 10.80
N ILE A 28 -16.86 11.21 11.25
CA ILE A 28 -17.65 10.35 10.36
C ILE A 28 -18.42 11.17 9.30
N LYS A 29 -18.85 12.39 9.63
CA LYS A 29 -19.57 13.26 8.68
C LYS A 29 -18.63 13.82 7.63
N ASP A 30 -17.44 14.26 8.04
CA ASP A 30 -16.45 14.86 7.15
C ASP A 30 -15.90 13.86 6.11
N ILE A 31 -15.81 12.57 6.48
CA ILE A 31 -15.45 11.48 5.57
C ILE A 31 -16.55 11.18 4.53
N THR A 32 -17.81 11.50 4.84
CA THR A 32 -18.97 11.15 3.99
C THR A 32 -19.51 12.31 3.14
N SER A 33 -19.17 13.56 3.45
CA SER A 33 -19.65 14.72 2.72
C SER A 33 -18.70 15.10 1.60
N GLY A 34 -18.82 14.42 0.45
CA GLY A 34 -18.22 14.87 -0.80
C GLY A 34 -18.74 16.27 -1.15
N THR A 35 -17.90 17.28 -0.93
CA THR A 35 -18.20 18.66 -1.33
C THR A 35 -17.72 18.82 -2.78
N GLN A 36 -18.67 18.97 -3.70
CA GLN A 36 -18.37 19.43 -5.06
C GLN A 36 -17.90 20.89 -5.01
N VAL A 37 -16.65 21.14 -5.39
CA VAL A 37 -16.19 22.49 -5.74
C VAL A 37 -15.90 22.49 -7.23
N GLY A 38 -16.74 23.23 -7.97
CA GLY A 38 -16.54 23.48 -9.40
C GLY A 38 -15.32 24.37 -9.63
N GLY A 39 -14.42 23.93 -10.50
CA GLY A 39 -13.27 24.70 -10.96
C GLY A 39 -13.43 25.13 -12.43
N SER A 40 -13.23 26.42 -12.69
CA SER A 40 -12.99 27.00 -14.02
C SER A 40 -11.70 26.45 -14.64
N PRO A 41 -11.54 26.48 -15.98
CA PRO A 41 -10.51 25.70 -16.67
C PRO A 41 -9.10 26.31 -16.54
N ASP A 42 -8.14 25.49 -16.11
CA ASP A 42 -6.71 25.80 -16.09
C ASP A 42 -6.09 25.80 -17.50
N PRO A 43 -5.20 26.77 -17.82
CA PRO A 43 -4.57 26.90 -19.14
C PRO A 43 -3.37 25.95 -19.37
N PHE A 44 -3.13 24.96 -18.50
CA PHE A 44 -2.01 24.01 -18.60
C PHE A 44 -2.44 22.55 -18.71
N SER A 45 -3.42 22.27 -19.56
CA SER A 45 -3.75 20.89 -19.93
C SER A 45 -2.62 20.29 -20.78
N SER A 46 -1.89 19.35 -20.19
CA SER A 46 -0.97 18.48 -20.94
C SER A 46 -1.75 17.64 -21.95
N PRO A 47 -1.22 17.35 -23.15
CA PRO A 47 -1.95 16.59 -24.16
C PRO A 47 -2.20 15.16 -23.68
N LEU A 48 -3.45 14.72 -23.82
CA LEU A 48 -3.88 13.33 -23.61
C LEU A 48 -2.95 12.37 -24.38
N PRO A 49 -2.44 11.29 -23.76
CA PRO A 49 -1.63 10.32 -24.48
C PRO A 49 -2.52 9.58 -25.48
N ASN A 50 -2.09 9.57 -26.75
CA ASN A 50 -2.69 8.81 -27.84
C ASN A 50 -3.02 7.37 -27.42
N ASP A 51 -4.23 6.92 -27.79
CA ASP A 51 -4.72 5.54 -27.65
C ASP A 51 -3.73 4.54 -28.27
N ALA A 52 -2.82 4.01 -27.46
CA ALA A 52 -2.06 2.83 -27.81
C ALA A 52 -3.00 1.61 -27.79
N PRO A 53 -2.84 0.65 -28.73
CA PRO A 53 -3.72 -0.51 -28.80
C PRO A 53 -3.71 -1.29 -27.48
N ARG A 54 -4.88 -1.38 -26.85
CA ARG A 54 -5.12 -2.11 -25.60
C ARG A 54 -4.93 -3.61 -25.83
N ASN A 55 -3.68 -4.06 -25.77
CA ASN A 55 -3.39 -5.49 -25.72
C ASN A 55 -4.00 -6.06 -24.43
N ARG A 56 -4.87 -7.06 -24.61
CA ARG A 56 -5.53 -7.82 -23.53
C ARG A 56 -4.55 -8.08 -22.39
N PRO A 57 -4.92 -7.81 -21.13
CA PRO A 57 -4.07 -8.18 -20.00
C PRO A 57 -3.91 -9.69 -20.00
N ALA A 58 -2.67 -10.16 -19.86
CA ALA A 58 -2.45 -11.50 -19.33
C ALA A 58 -3.21 -11.54 -17.99
N ALA A 59 -4.22 -12.40 -17.89
CA ALA A 59 -4.98 -12.57 -16.67
C ALA A 59 -4.00 -12.75 -15.51
N ALA A 60 -4.26 -12.07 -14.38
CA ALA A 60 -3.51 -12.29 -13.15
C ALA A 60 -3.43 -13.80 -12.93
N MET A 61 -2.20 -14.30 -12.80
CA MET A 61 -1.92 -15.73 -12.80
C MET A 61 -2.56 -16.35 -11.57
N ASP A 62 -3.61 -17.14 -11.76
CA ASP A 62 -4.27 -17.85 -10.66
C ASP A 62 -3.36 -18.99 -10.17
N TRP A 63 -2.65 -18.73 -9.07
CA TRP A 63 -1.72 -19.67 -8.44
C TRP A 63 -2.39 -20.88 -7.80
N THR A 64 -3.72 -20.93 -7.75
CA THR A 64 -4.45 -22.12 -7.29
C THR A 64 -4.52 -23.21 -8.37
N GLN A 65 -4.20 -22.87 -9.63
CA GLN A 65 -4.21 -23.80 -10.74
C GLN A 65 -2.80 -24.36 -10.99
N PRO A 66 -2.65 -25.69 -11.18
CA PRO A 66 -1.34 -26.32 -11.33
C PRO A 66 -0.64 -25.97 -12.65
N LEU A 67 -1.42 -25.68 -13.70
CA LEU A 67 -0.93 -25.39 -15.06
C LEU A 67 0.01 -24.16 -15.12
N PRO A 68 -0.36 -23.00 -14.56
CA PRO A 68 0.53 -21.86 -14.36
C PRO A 68 1.89 -22.20 -13.75
N ILE A 69 1.88 -22.92 -12.64
CA ILE A 69 3.08 -23.28 -11.88
C ILE A 69 3.98 -24.22 -12.70
N ILE A 70 3.37 -25.21 -13.36
CA ILE A 70 4.08 -26.15 -14.24
C ILE A 70 4.76 -25.39 -15.39
N LYS A 71 4.06 -24.45 -16.03
CA LYS A 71 4.65 -23.62 -17.10
C LYS A 71 5.83 -22.77 -16.61
N ALA A 72 5.73 -22.23 -15.39
CA ALA A 72 6.81 -21.44 -14.81
C ALA A 72 8.05 -22.30 -14.44
N LEU A 73 7.84 -23.54 -13.98
CA LEU A 73 8.92 -24.46 -13.58
C LEU A 73 9.56 -25.21 -14.74
N ALA A 74 8.84 -25.46 -15.83
CA ALA A 74 9.34 -26.18 -17.01
C ALA A 74 10.72 -25.70 -17.50
N PRO A 75 10.99 -24.40 -17.70
CA PRO A 75 12.32 -23.93 -18.14
C PRO A 75 13.42 -24.11 -17.07
N LYS A 76 13.07 -24.39 -15.81
CA LYS A 76 14.01 -24.54 -14.69
C LYS A 76 14.37 -26.01 -14.40
N VAL A 77 13.68 -26.97 -15.02
CA VAL A 77 13.92 -28.42 -14.83
C VAL A 77 15.39 -28.83 -15.02
N PRO A 78 16.13 -28.36 -16.05
CA PRO A 78 17.55 -28.72 -16.19
C PRO A 78 18.41 -28.28 -15.00
N MET A 79 18.13 -27.10 -14.43
CA MET A 79 18.86 -26.54 -13.31
C MET A 79 18.53 -27.27 -12.00
N ILE A 80 17.26 -27.63 -11.80
CA ILE A 80 16.80 -28.48 -10.70
C ILE A 80 17.51 -29.84 -10.74
N GLY A 81 17.52 -30.49 -11.91
CA GLY A 81 18.19 -31.78 -12.11
C GLY A 81 19.70 -31.70 -11.83
N LYS A 82 20.37 -30.66 -12.35
CA LYS A 82 21.79 -30.41 -12.08
C LYS A 82 22.06 -30.23 -10.59
N THR A 83 21.25 -29.44 -9.90
CA THR A 83 21.37 -29.19 -8.46
C THR A 83 21.23 -30.49 -7.68
N ALA A 84 20.21 -31.29 -8.00
CA ALA A 84 19.96 -32.54 -7.31
C ALA A 84 21.12 -33.53 -7.51
N PHE A 85 21.59 -33.69 -8.75
CA PHE A 85 22.72 -34.56 -9.06
C PHE A 85 24.01 -34.14 -8.34
N MET A 86 24.38 -32.85 -8.44
CA MET A 86 25.59 -32.33 -7.78
C MET A 86 25.52 -32.44 -6.26
N HIS A 87 24.34 -32.19 -5.67
CA HIS A 87 24.14 -32.29 -4.23
C HIS A 87 24.18 -33.74 -3.74
N SER A 88 23.53 -34.67 -4.45
CA SER A 88 23.55 -36.09 -4.12
C SER A 88 24.95 -36.70 -4.20
N LEU A 89 25.82 -36.19 -5.08
CA LEU A 89 27.21 -36.58 -5.17
C LEU A 89 28.15 -35.84 -4.19
N GLY A 90 27.61 -34.93 -3.36
CA GLY A 90 28.42 -34.12 -2.44
C GLY A 90 29.33 -33.09 -3.12
N LEU A 91 29.13 -32.84 -4.42
CA LEU A 91 29.98 -31.96 -5.23
C LEU A 91 29.57 -30.49 -5.14
N SER A 92 28.38 -30.18 -4.61
CA SER A 92 27.99 -28.80 -4.33
C SER A 92 28.55 -28.33 -2.99
N GLU A 93 29.06 -27.10 -2.92
CA GLU A 93 29.59 -26.48 -1.69
C GLU A 93 28.60 -26.51 -0.52
N THR A 94 27.30 -26.48 -0.82
CA THR A 94 26.22 -26.50 0.17
C THR A 94 25.85 -27.89 0.66
N ALA A 95 26.34 -28.97 0.03
CA ALA A 95 25.92 -30.36 0.37
C ALA A 95 26.30 -30.79 1.79
N LYS A 96 27.32 -30.17 2.37
CA LYS A 96 27.75 -30.39 3.77
C LYS A 96 26.89 -29.65 4.80
N TYR A 97 26.09 -28.68 4.36
CA TYR A 97 25.31 -27.82 5.25
C TYR A 97 23.80 -27.98 5.07
N TRP A 98 23.36 -28.30 3.86
CA TRP A 98 21.95 -28.37 3.50
C TRP A 98 21.56 -29.79 3.10
N ASP A 99 20.29 -30.11 3.30
CA ASP A 99 19.71 -31.29 2.70
C ASP A 99 19.33 -31.00 1.24
N LEU A 100 19.16 -32.07 0.47
CA LEU A 100 18.81 -32.00 -0.96
C LEU A 100 17.55 -31.15 -1.21
N ARG A 101 16.55 -31.29 -0.32
CA ARG A 101 15.30 -30.54 -0.40
C ARG A 101 15.55 -29.04 -0.27
N THR A 102 16.32 -28.60 0.72
CA THR A 102 16.65 -27.19 0.89
C THR A 102 17.48 -26.68 -0.28
N ALA A 103 18.47 -27.43 -0.73
CA ALA A 103 19.33 -27.04 -1.84
C ALA A 103 18.54 -26.84 -3.16
N VAL A 104 17.62 -27.75 -3.48
CA VAL A 104 16.74 -27.59 -4.64
C VAL A 104 15.78 -26.41 -4.44
N THR A 105 15.16 -26.30 -3.27
CA THR A 105 14.18 -25.24 -2.98
C THR A 105 14.81 -23.84 -3.09
N VAL A 106 15.96 -23.62 -2.47
CA VAL A 106 16.66 -22.33 -2.50
C VAL A 106 17.13 -21.99 -3.91
N ASN A 107 17.63 -22.95 -4.67
CA ASN A 107 18.05 -22.71 -6.05
C ASN A 107 16.87 -22.37 -6.97
N VAL A 108 15.71 -23.01 -6.78
CA VAL A 108 14.48 -22.67 -7.50
C VAL A 108 14.07 -21.23 -7.18
N ILE A 109 13.96 -20.86 -5.90
CA ILE A 109 13.61 -19.49 -5.47
C ILE A 109 14.60 -18.48 -6.06
N ARG A 110 15.90 -18.73 -5.94
CA ARG A 110 16.96 -17.86 -6.46
C ARG A 110 16.80 -17.63 -7.96
N SER A 111 16.38 -18.65 -8.71
CA SER A 111 16.19 -18.56 -10.16
C SER A 111 15.00 -17.68 -10.60
N PHE A 112 14.10 -17.33 -9.68
CA PHE A 112 12.99 -16.39 -9.88
C PHE A 112 13.31 -15.00 -9.34
N VAL A 113 14.06 -14.91 -8.24
CA VAL A 113 14.38 -13.63 -7.59
C VAL A 113 15.57 -12.93 -8.24
N PHE A 114 16.56 -13.69 -8.70
CA PHE A 114 17.73 -13.14 -9.36
C PHE A 114 17.63 -13.33 -10.87
N THR A 115 17.45 -12.22 -11.58
CA THR A 115 17.68 -12.16 -13.03
C THR A 115 19.17 -11.92 -13.29
N PRO A 116 19.88 -12.84 -13.95
CA PRO A 116 21.32 -12.71 -14.21
C PRO A 116 21.65 -11.57 -15.17
N GLU A 117 20.69 -11.13 -15.98
CA GLU A 117 20.83 -9.97 -16.85
C GLU A 117 20.20 -8.73 -16.19
N PRO A 118 20.95 -7.63 -16.01
CA PRO A 118 20.40 -6.38 -15.55
C PRO A 118 19.32 -5.88 -16.53
N THR A 119 18.11 -5.63 -16.03
CA THR A 119 17.09 -4.93 -16.80
C THR A 119 17.42 -3.43 -16.83
N SER A 120 17.18 -2.76 -17.96
CA SER A 120 17.30 -1.31 -17.99
C SER A 120 16.32 -0.68 -17.00
N VAL A 121 16.70 0.47 -16.43
CA VAL A 121 15.83 1.22 -15.51
C VAL A 121 14.50 1.55 -16.18
N GLY A 122 14.52 2.03 -17.43
CA GLY A 122 13.29 2.35 -18.18
C GLY A 122 12.37 1.14 -18.41
N LYS A 123 12.92 -0.06 -18.65
CA LYS A 123 12.11 -1.28 -18.78
C LYS A 123 11.46 -1.67 -17.45
N SER A 124 12.20 -1.54 -16.35
CA SER A 124 11.69 -1.82 -15.00
C SER A 124 10.60 -0.82 -14.61
N GLN A 125 10.84 0.48 -14.86
CA GLN A 125 9.87 1.55 -14.63
C GLN A 125 8.58 1.35 -15.46
N HIS A 126 8.70 1.04 -16.75
CA HIS A 126 7.52 0.79 -17.58
C HIS A 126 6.65 -0.33 -17.02
N ILE A 127 7.24 -1.38 -16.45
CA ILE A 127 6.49 -2.47 -15.83
C ILE A 127 5.81 -2.00 -14.54
N SER A 128 6.54 -1.27 -13.69
CA SER A 128 6.01 -0.76 -12.41
C SER A 128 4.91 0.29 -12.57
N LEU A 129 4.92 1.07 -13.66
CA LEU A 129 3.94 2.12 -13.94
C LEU A 129 2.64 1.60 -14.57
N ARG A 130 2.51 0.28 -14.79
CA ARG A 130 1.35 -0.28 -15.45
C ARG A 130 0.18 -0.41 -14.46
N ASP A 131 -0.82 0.45 -14.62
CA ASP A 131 -2.13 0.29 -13.97
C ASP A 131 -3.09 -0.50 -14.87
N PRO A 132 -3.55 -1.71 -14.49
CA PRO A 132 -4.54 -2.45 -15.24
C PRO A 132 -5.95 -1.84 -15.19
N GLY A 133 -6.17 -0.82 -14.36
CA GLY A 133 -7.46 -0.21 -14.09
C GLY A 133 -8.32 -1.02 -13.12
N VAL A 134 -9.42 -0.41 -12.66
CA VAL A 134 -10.41 -1.08 -11.81
C VAL A 134 -11.30 -1.96 -12.67
N LYS A 135 -11.51 -3.22 -12.27
CA LYS A 135 -12.48 -4.13 -12.87
C LYS A 135 -12.95 -5.16 -11.84
N GLY A 136 -14.07 -5.81 -12.15
CA GLY A 136 -14.51 -6.99 -11.40
C GLY A 136 -15.46 -6.68 -10.25
N LYS A 137 -15.44 -7.56 -9.25
CA LYS A 137 -16.35 -7.56 -8.10
C LYS A 137 -15.88 -6.67 -6.96
N VAL A 138 -15.45 -5.46 -7.29
CA VAL A 138 -14.92 -4.49 -6.33
C VAL A 138 -15.58 -3.12 -6.51
N TRP A 139 -15.93 -2.50 -5.39
CA TRP A 139 -16.22 -1.09 -5.28
C TRP A 139 -14.91 -0.37 -4.98
N ILE A 140 -14.65 0.72 -5.71
CA ILE A 140 -13.58 1.68 -5.43
C ILE A 140 -14.23 3.06 -5.44
N ALA A 141 -14.16 3.77 -4.32
CA ALA A 141 -14.58 5.16 -4.20
C ALA A 141 -13.43 5.98 -3.63
N ASN A 142 -12.87 6.87 -4.45
CA ASN A 142 -11.75 7.69 -4.05
C ASN A 142 -12.20 8.80 -3.10
N VAL A 143 -11.36 9.14 -2.15
CA VAL A 143 -11.57 10.26 -1.23
C VAL A 143 -10.28 11.04 -1.07
N THR A 144 -10.41 12.35 -1.06
CA THR A 144 -9.33 13.27 -0.71
C THR A 144 -9.70 13.91 0.62
N LEU A 145 -8.83 13.76 1.61
CA LEU A 145 -9.02 14.34 2.93
C LEU A 145 -8.49 15.78 2.89
N PRO A 146 -9.34 16.78 3.14
CA PRO A 146 -8.94 18.17 3.10
C PRO A 146 -7.95 18.48 4.22
N ILE A 147 -7.00 19.36 3.94
CA ILE A 147 -6.10 19.90 4.96
C ILE A 147 -6.89 20.85 5.86
N THR A 148 -6.86 20.59 7.16
CA THR A 148 -7.35 21.50 8.20
C THR A 148 -6.17 22.19 8.90
N PRO A 149 -6.36 23.38 9.47
CA PRO A 149 -5.29 24.07 10.21
C PRO A 149 -4.69 23.26 11.37
N ASP A 150 -5.46 22.33 11.94
CA ASP A 150 -5.02 21.46 13.03
C ASP A 150 -4.11 20.30 12.54
N ASP A 151 -4.01 20.06 11.23
CA ASP A 151 -3.24 18.93 10.67
C ASP A 151 -1.72 19.18 10.62
N ASP A 152 -1.27 20.41 10.90
CA ASP A 152 0.17 20.73 10.89
C ASP A 152 0.92 20.20 12.13
N ASP A 153 0.21 19.81 13.18
CA ASP A 153 0.79 19.36 14.45
C ASP A 153 1.78 18.20 14.26
N VAL A 154 1.46 17.24 13.38
CA VAL A 154 2.32 16.07 13.11
C VAL A 154 3.60 16.49 12.37
N ARG A 155 3.48 17.43 11.43
CA ARG A 155 4.61 17.96 10.66
C ARG A 155 5.54 18.75 11.58
N GLN A 156 5.00 19.63 12.42
CA GLN A 156 5.77 20.38 13.41
C GLN A 156 6.42 19.47 14.46
N ALA A 157 5.71 18.46 14.96
CA ALA A 157 6.29 17.48 15.89
C ALA A 157 7.46 16.70 15.26
N THR A 158 7.36 16.38 13.96
CA THR A 158 8.43 15.71 13.22
C THR A 158 9.67 16.61 13.07
N PHE A 159 9.48 17.88 12.69
CA PHE A 159 10.58 18.85 12.63
C PHE A 159 11.22 19.08 14.00
N GLY A 160 10.39 19.23 15.04
CA GLY A 160 10.88 19.35 16.42
C GLY A 160 11.70 18.14 16.88
N ALA A 161 11.32 16.92 16.49
CA ALA A 161 12.09 15.73 16.79
C ALA A 161 13.45 15.71 16.08
N ILE A 162 13.50 16.14 14.81
CA ILE A 162 14.76 16.27 14.05
C ILE A 162 15.69 17.28 14.73
N ASP A 163 15.17 18.47 15.03
CA ASP A 163 15.95 19.54 15.67
C ASP A 163 16.44 19.12 17.06
N HIS A 164 15.60 18.45 17.84
CA HIS A 164 15.96 17.94 19.16
C HIS A 164 17.07 16.88 19.09
N LEU A 165 17.01 15.96 18.11
CA LEU A 165 18.05 14.94 17.92
C LEU A 165 19.38 15.53 17.44
N ALA A 166 19.32 16.63 16.68
CA ALA A 166 20.51 17.32 16.20
C ALA A 166 21.10 18.30 17.22
N GLY A 167 20.32 18.74 18.22
CA GLY A 167 20.74 19.72 19.23
C GLY A 167 20.73 21.17 18.75
N SER A 168 20.29 21.42 17.51
CA SER A 168 20.10 22.74 16.93
C SER A 168 19.08 22.68 15.79
N PRO A 169 18.45 23.81 15.40
CA PRO A 169 17.56 23.85 14.24
C PRO A 169 18.25 23.35 12.97
N GLN A 170 17.63 22.42 12.26
CA GLN A 170 18.15 21.79 11.03
C GLN A 170 17.44 22.26 9.76
N GLY A 171 16.54 23.25 9.86
CA GLY A 171 15.68 23.68 8.75
C GLY A 171 16.41 24.11 7.47
N ASP A 172 17.69 24.49 7.55
CA ASP A 172 18.50 24.86 6.37
C ASP A 172 19.12 23.65 5.65
N LEU A 173 19.11 22.46 6.26
CA LEU A 173 19.72 21.25 5.70
C LEU A 173 18.80 20.47 4.76
N TYR A 174 17.49 20.74 4.80
CA TYR A 174 16.52 20.05 3.97
C TYR A 174 15.36 20.98 3.64
N THR A 175 14.75 20.77 2.47
CA THR A 175 13.50 21.42 2.13
C THR A 175 12.40 20.82 2.99
N ALA A 176 11.80 21.63 3.87
CA ALA A 176 10.65 21.21 4.67
C ALA A 176 9.50 20.79 3.74
N PRO A 177 8.99 19.55 3.85
CA PRO A 177 7.86 19.11 3.04
C PRO A 177 6.63 19.96 3.34
N GLU A 178 5.89 20.29 2.29
CA GLU A 178 4.60 20.96 2.40
C GLU A 178 3.55 20.02 3.00
N LEU A 179 2.56 20.59 3.66
CA LEU A 179 1.38 19.84 4.07
C LEU A 179 0.51 19.60 2.83
N THR A 180 0.30 18.34 2.48
CA THR A 180 -0.47 17.96 1.28
C THR A 180 -1.72 17.20 1.68
N GLU A 181 -2.75 17.27 0.83
CA GLU A 181 -3.95 16.46 1.00
C GLU A 181 -3.61 14.97 0.98
N ILE A 182 -4.31 14.20 1.81
CA ILE A 182 -4.15 12.75 1.85
C ILE A 182 -5.23 12.15 0.96
N THR A 183 -4.81 11.41 -0.06
CA THR A 183 -5.71 10.62 -0.89
C THR A 183 -5.85 9.21 -0.33
N ALA A 184 -7.05 8.65 -0.44
CA ALA A 184 -7.36 7.30 -0.02
C ALA A 184 -8.48 6.72 -0.87
N GLU A 185 -8.73 5.43 -0.70
CA GLU A 185 -9.79 4.73 -1.39
C GLU A 185 -10.63 3.91 -0.41
N TRP A 186 -11.94 4.07 -0.50
CA TRP A 186 -12.88 3.12 0.05
C TRP A 186 -13.00 1.92 -0.88
N THR A 187 -12.76 0.73 -0.33
CA THR A 187 -12.84 -0.52 -1.06
C THR A 187 -13.91 -1.43 -0.45
N GLY A 188 -14.62 -2.17 -1.30
CA GLY A 188 -15.66 -3.09 -0.85
C GLY A 188 -15.97 -4.16 -1.89
N TYR A 189 -16.61 -5.25 -1.46
CA TYR A 189 -17.07 -6.27 -2.40
C TYR A 189 -18.31 -5.80 -3.15
N ARG A 190 -18.34 -5.98 -4.48
CA ARG A 190 -19.47 -5.62 -5.35
C ARG A 190 -20.21 -6.88 -5.82
N ALA A 191 -21.31 -7.21 -5.15
CA ALA A 191 -22.05 -8.46 -5.33
C ALA A 191 -22.69 -8.60 -6.73
N GLY A 192 -23.19 -7.50 -7.29
CA GLY A 192 -23.86 -7.49 -8.60
C GLY A 192 -22.94 -7.47 -9.83
N ALA A 193 -21.61 -7.44 -9.64
CA ALA A 193 -20.65 -7.38 -10.74
C ALA A 193 -20.17 -8.77 -11.19
N SER A 194 -19.74 -8.90 -12.44
CA SER A 194 -18.96 -10.03 -12.94
C SER A 194 -17.46 -9.77 -12.74
N SER A 195 -16.62 -10.77 -12.99
CA SER A 195 -15.15 -10.62 -12.93
C SER A 195 -14.57 -9.63 -13.95
N SER A 196 -15.36 -9.25 -14.96
CA SER A 196 -14.96 -8.31 -16.01
C SER A 196 -15.80 -7.03 -16.03
N SER A 197 -16.65 -6.81 -15.01
CA SER A 197 -17.48 -5.60 -14.96
C SER A 197 -16.59 -4.37 -14.84
N PRO A 198 -16.81 -3.32 -15.66
CA PRO A 198 -16.16 -2.04 -15.46
C PRO A 198 -16.68 -1.35 -14.18
N PRO A 199 -15.95 -0.36 -13.66
CA PRO A 199 -16.43 0.49 -12.59
C PRO A 199 -17.67 1.28 -13.06
N PRO A 200 -18.65 1.54 -12.19
CA PRO A 200 -19.78 2.39 -12.54
C PRO A 200 -19.34 3.81 -12.85
N ASP A 201 -19.96 4.40 -13.87
CA ASP A 201 -19.75 5.78 -14.27
C ASP A 201 -20.67 6.71 -13.45
N ILE A 202 -20.35 6.84 -12.17
CA ILE A 202 -21.03 7.71 -11.19
C ILE A 202 -19.98 8.39 -10.30
N SER A 203 -20.38 9.40 -9.52
CA SER A 203 -19.47 10.09 -8.61
C SER A 203 -18.90 9.15 -7.53
N ASP A 204 -17.72 9.45 -6.98
CA ASP A 204 -17.14 8.63 -5.91
C ASP A 204 -18.03 8.64 -4.64
N ALA A 205 -18.73 9.75 -4.37
CA ALA A 205 -19.72 9.81 -3.30
C ALA A 205 -20.90 8.83 -3.54
N ASP A 206 -21.39 8.75 -4.77
CA ASP A 206 -22.45 7.80 -5.13
C ASP A 206 -21.95 6.35 -5.13
N LYS A 207 -20.70 6.10 -5.53
CA LYS A 207 -20.05 4.78 -5.39
C LYS A 207 -19.97 4.38 -3.94
N TYR A 208 -19.56 5.27 -3.05
CA TYR A 208 -19.53 5.01 -1.61
C TYR A 208 -20.94 4.71 -1.07
N ALA A 209 -21.93 5.52 -1.41
CA ALA A 209 -23.32 5.31 -0.99
C ALA A 209 -23.89 3.98 -1.51
N ALA A 210 -23.54 3.58 -2.74
CA ALA A 210 -23.93 2.28 -3.30
C ALA A 210 -23.22 1.12 -2.60
N MET A 211 -21.90 1.22 -2.40
CA MET A 211 -21.09 0.24 -1.67
C MET A 211 -21.65 -0.02 -0.27
N MET A 212 -22.00 1.04 0.47
CA MET A 212 -22.54 0.94 1.83
C MET A 212 -23.89 0.20 1.90
N LYS A 213 -24.64 0.09 0.80
CA LYS A 213 -25.87 -0.75 0.74
C LYS A 213 -25.55 -2.25 0.74
N GLU A 214 -24.35 -2.63 0.34
CA GLU A 214 -23.88 -4.03 0.26
C GLU A 214 -23.03 -4.43 1.48
N VAL A 215 -22.66 -3.48 2.34
CA VAL A 215 -21.88 -3.73 3.56
C VAL A 215 -22.75 -4.44 4.61
N VAL A 216 -22.30 -5.62 5.05
CA VAL A 216 -23.00 -6.45 6.03
C VAL A 216 -22.41 -6.39 7.45
N SER A 217 -21.23 -5.79 7.60
CA SER A 217 -20.52 -5.68 8.88
C SER A 217 -20.13 -4.23 9.15
N PRO A 218 -20.23 -3.74 10.39
CA PRO A 218 -19.76 -2.40 10.75
C PRO A 218 -18.23 -2.29 10.84
N THR A 219 -17.48 -3.38 10.63
CA THR A 219 -16.02 -3.38 10.73
C THR A 219 -15.38 -2.68 9.54
N THR A 220 -14.62 -1.63 9.83
CA THR A 220 -13.74 -0.96 8.86
C THR A 220 -12.29 -1.38 9.09
N VAL A 221 -11.60 -1.74 8.00
CA VAL A 221 -10.16 -2.03 8.03
C VAL A 221 -9.42 -0.87 7.37
N LEU A 222 -8.51 -0.24 8.13
CA LEU A 222 -7.58 0.73 7.58
C LEU A 222 -6.31 0.00 7.12
N TYR A 223 -6.07 0.00 5.82
CA TYR A 223 -4.86 -0.57 5.24
C TYR A 223 -3.94 0.53 4.71
N LEU A 224 -2.74 0.60 5.29
CA LEU A 224 -1.67 1.47 4.82
C LEU A 224 -0.67 0.59 4.07
N HIS A 225 -0.56 0.77 2.76
CA HIS A 225 0.32 -0.06 1.96
C HIS A 225 1.80 0.31 2.21
N GLY A 226 2.66 -0.71 2.19
CA GLY A 226 4.11 -0.54 2.19
C GLY A 226 4.66 -0.53 0.77
N GLY A 227 5.82 -1.15 0.56
CA GLY A 227 6.36 -1.40 -0.79
C GLY A 227 7.37 -0.36 -1.28
N ALA A 228 8.16 0.21 -0.36
CA ALA A 228 9.22 1.16 -0.67
C ALA A 228 8.75 2.42 -1.43
N TYR A 229 7.46 2.77 -1.35
CA TYR A 229 6.83 3.95 -1.98
C TYR A 229 6.76 3.95 -3.52
N TYR A 230 7.25 2.92 -4.20
CA TYR A 230 7.19 2.80 -5.67
C TYR A 230 6.76 1.41 -6.17
N LEU A 231 6.46 0.47 -5.26
CA LEU A 231 5.99 -0.87 -5.59
C LEU A 231 4.74 -1.21 -4.77
N MET A 232 3.96 -2.16 -5.29
CA MET A 232 2.87 -2.79 -4.56
C MET A 232 1.76 -1.84 -4.11
N ASP A 233 1.51 -0.81 -4.91
CA ASP A 233 0.32 0.02 -4.76
C ASP A 233 -0.95 -0.87 -4.81
N PRO A 234 -1.99 -0.60 -4.00
CA PRO A 234 -3.25 -1.33 -4.06
C PRO A 234 -3.83 -1.48 -5.47
N ALA A 235 -3.64 -0.48 -6.35
CA ALA A 235 -4.03 -0.52 -7.75
C ALA A 235 -3.41 -1.69 -8.51
N THR A 236 -2.19 -2.10 -8.17
CA THR A 236 -1.49 -3.24 -8.80
C THR A 236 -2.00 -4.61 -8.34
N HIS A 237 -2.79 -4.67 -7.26
CA HIS A 237 -3.27 -5.92 -6.64
C HIS A 237 -4.79 -6.11 -6.75
N ARG A 238 -5.49 -5.24 -7.49
CA ARG A 238 -6.90 -5.44 -7.81
C ARG A 238 -7.08 -6.64 -8.77
N PRO A 239 -8.20 -7.39 -8.71
CA PRO A 239 -8.45 -8.55 -9.57
C PRO A 239 -8.46 -8.26 -11.08
#